data_AF-A0A537QJT4-F1
#
_entry.id   AF-A0A537QJT4-F1
#
_cell.length_a   1.000
_cell.length_b   1.000
_cell.length_c   1.000
_cell.angle_alpha   90.00
_cell.angle_beta   90.00
_cell.angle_gamma   90.00
#
_symmetry.space_group_name_H-M   'P 1'
#
loop_
_entity.id
_entity.type
_entity.pdbx_description
1 polymer ?
#
loop_
_entity_poly.entity_id
_entity_poly.type
_entity_poly.pdbx_seq_one_letter_code
_entity_poly.pdbx_strand_id
1 'polypeptide(L)'
;MNDPTASLSIVALFVNADPVVKGVLGLLLAASVWSWAVIIDKLWRLGSVSRSARGHEARAAAAQSAQELLATEARGNAGDPAGLMLSAGWAESTAAPSPGAETAGERRERIERAMRLALNAELRRLEVRLPFLATLGSAAPFIGLFGTVWGIMRSFEGIAAAHNTSLAVVAPGIAEALFATAMGLAAAIPAVVAYNKITVDLGRFAGRMQGLMGRSAGLLSRPPVEA
;
A
#
# COMPACT_ATOMS: atom_id res chain seq x y z
N MET A 1 24.20 -26.52 -37.64
CA MET A 1 22.94 -25.84 -38.02
C MET A 1 22.62 -24.90 -36.88
N ASN A 2 23.06 -23.65 -36.97
CA ASN A 2 22.93 -22.68 -35.88
C ASN A 2 21.53 -22.09 -35.94
N ASP A 3 20.71 -22.37 -34.94
CA ASP A 3 19.38 -21.78 -34.81
C ASP A 3 19.50 -20.26 -34.61
N PRO A 4 18.97 -19.41 -35.51
CA PRO A 4 19.00 -17.95 -35.38
C PRO A 4 18.21 -17.44 -34.17
N THR A 5 17.48 -18.32 -33.49
CA THR A 5 16.65 -18.04 -32.30
C THR A 5 17.43 -18.17 -30.99
N ALA A 6 18.59 -18.85 -30.99
CA ALA A 6 19.40 -19.05 -29.78
C ALA A 6 20.06 -17.75 -29.26
N SER A 7 20.18 -16.73 -30.11
CA SER A 7 20.76 -15.41 -29.78
C SER A 7 19.81 -14.47 -29.02
N LEU A 8 18.53 -14.84 -28.84
CA LEU A 8 17.52 -14.07 -28.10
C LEU A 8 17.05 -14.78 -26.82
N SER A 9 17.88 -15.64 -26.24
CA SER A 9 17.61 -16.15 -24.89
C SER A 9 17.71 -15.01 -23.87
N ILE A 10 16.68 -14.81 -23.03
CA ILE A 10 16.68 -13.83 -21.93
C ILE A 10 17.92 -13.99 -21.03
N VAL A 11 18.34 -15.25 -20.84
CA VAL A 11 19.54 -15.58 -20.07
C VAL A 11 20.80 -15.11 -20.80
N ALA A 12 20.86 -15.24 -22.13
CA ALA A 12 21.99 -14.76 -22.92
C ALA A 12 22.08 -13.22 -22.92
N LEU A 13 20.95 -12.51 -23.01
CA LEU A 13 20.89 -11.05 -22.88
C LEU A 13 21.36 -10.58 -21.49
N PHE A 14 21.02 -11.33 -20.44
CA PHE A 14 21.48 -10.98 -19.09
C PHE A 14 22.97 -11.29 -18.88
N VAL A 15 23.47 -12.43 -19.36
CA VAL A 15 24.87 -12.84 -19.15
C VAL A 15 25.86 -11.98 -19.92
N ASN A 16 25.50 -11.52 -21.12
CA ASN A 16 26.37 -10.70 -21.97
C ASN A 16 26.29 -9.20 -21.69
N ALA A 17 25.31 -8.75 -20.91
CA ALA A 17 25.12 -7.34 -20.62
C ALA A 17 26.30 -6.64 -19.92
N ASP A 18 26.43 -5.35 -20.22
CA ASP A 18 27.34 -4.43 -19.53
C ASP A 18 27.05 -4.45 -18.01
N PRO A 19 28.08 -4.38 -17.13
CA PRO A 19 27.88 -4.44 -15.68
C PRO A 19 26.87 -3.42 -15.13
N VAL A 20 26.79 -2.23 -15.74
CA VAL A 20 25.81 -1.21 -15.33
C VAL A 20 24.38 -1.64 -15.69
N VAL A 21 24.18 -2.17 -16.90
CA VAL A 21 22.86 -2.67 -17.35
C VAL A 21 22.42 -3.86 -16.49
N LYS A 22 23.35 -4.77 -16.15
CA LYS A 22 23.08 -5.87 -15.20
C LYS A 22 22.63 -5.35 -13.84
N GLY A 23 23.28 -4.31 -13.33
CA GLY A 23 22.89 -3.66 -12.07
C GLY A 23 21.48 -3.07 -12.13
N VAL A 24 21.15 -2.37 -13.22
CA VAL A 24 19.79 -1.84 -13.47
C VAL A 24 18.74 -2.95 -13.50
N LEU A 25 18.99 -4.02 -14.27
CA LEU A 25 18.08 -5.16 -14.37
C LEU A 25 17.90 -5.88 -13.02
N GLY A 26 18.99 -6.09 -12.28
CA GLY A 26 18.96 -6.70 -10.95
C GLY A 26 18.15 -5.88 -9.94
N LEU A 27 18.36 -4.55 -9.93
CA LEU A 27 17.60 -3.62 -9.10
C LEU A 27 16.11 -3.66 -9.42
N LEU A 28 15.75 -3.55 -10.71
CA LEU A 28 14.36 -3.57 -11.17
C LEU A 28 13.68 -4.92 -10.84
N LEU A 29 14.39 -6.03 -11.01
CA LEU A 29 13.88 -7.36 -10.66
C LEU A 29 13.63 -7.48 -9.15
N ALA A 30 14.59 -7.11 -8.32
CA ALA A 30 14.43 -7.14 -6.86
C ALA A 30 13.28 -6.24 -6.39
N ALA A 31 13.19 -5.03 -6.94
CA ALA A 31 12.11 -4.10 -6.64
C ALA A 31 10.74 -4.61 -7.10
N SER A 32 10.67 -5.29 -8.25
CA SER A 32 9.45 -5.92 -8.76
C SER A 32 8.97 -7.06 -7.85
N VAL A 33 9.88 -7.95 -7.43
CA VAL A 33 9.57 -9.05 -6.50
C VAL A 33 9.08 -8.48 -5.16
N TRP A 34 9.76 -7.47 -4.62
CA TRP A 34 9.34 -6.79 -3.39
C TRP A 34 7.98 -6.09 -3.55
N SER A 35 7.73 -5.45 -4.70
CA SER A 35 6.45 -4.83 -5.02
C SER A 35 5.31 -5.84 -4.95
N TRP A 36 5.45 -6.99 -5.61
CA TRP A 36 4.44 -8.05 -5.55
C TRP A 36 4.20 -8.57 -4.13
N ALA A 37 5.25 -8.74 -3.33
CA ALA A 37 5.10 -9.12 -1.91
C ALA A 37 4.26 -8.09 -1.13
N VAL A 38 4.52 -6.79 -1.33
CA VAL A 38 3.74 -5.70 -0.70
C VAL A 38 2.29 -5.69 -1.21
N ILE A 39 2.08 -5.86 -2.52
CA ILE A 39 0.75 -5.87 -3.13
C ILE A 39 -0.12 -6.97 -2.52
N ILE A 40 0.39 -8.20 -2.46
CA ILE A 40 -0.33 -9.36 -1.92
C ILE A 40 -0.65 -9.15 -0.44
N ASP A 41 0.35 -8.76 0.37
CA ASP A 41 0.18 -8.45 1.80
C ASP A 41 -0.94 -7.42 2.02
N LYS A 42 -0.93 -6.32 1.25
CA LYS A 42 -1.90 -5.24 1.39
C LYS A 42 -3.30 -5.64 0.96
N LEU A 43 -3.44 -6.35 -0.16
CA LEU A 43 -4.76 -6.81 -0.63
C LEU A 43 -5.41 -7.75 0.40
N TRP A 44 -4.64 -8.65 0.99
CA TRP A 44 -5.14 -9.56 2.03
C TRP A 44 -5.46 -8.82 3.32
N ARG A 45 -4.54 -7.99 3.83
CA ARG A 45 -4.72 -7.27 5.10
C ARG A 45 -5.88 -6.30 5.05
N LEU A 46 -5.97 -5.48 3.99
CA LEU A 46 -7.06 -4.52 3.84
C LEU A 46 -8.39 -5.21 3.55
N GLY A 47 -8.39 -6.31 2.79
CA GLY A 47 -9.57 -7.12 2.54
C GLY A 47 -10.10 -7.83 3.81
N SER A 48 -9.20 -8.26 4.69
CA SER A 48 -9.55 -8.83 6.00
C SER A 48 -10.16 -7.76 6.92
N VAL A 49 -9.46 -6.65 7.11
CA VAL A 49 -9.89 -5.54 7.96
C VAL A 49 -11.21 -4.91 7.47
N SER A 50 -11.38 -4.75 6.16
CA SER A 50 -12.63 -4.25 5.57
C SER A 50 -13.80 -5.22 5.71
N ARG A 51 -13.55 -6.52 5.80
CA ARG A 51 -14.59 -7.52 6.12
C ARG A 51 -14.99 -7.41 7.59
N SER A 52 -14.00 -7.31 8.49
CA SER A 52 -14.27 -7.14 9.92
C SER A 52 -15.09 -5.88 10.18
N ALA A 53 -14.64 -4.73 9.66
CA ALA A 53 -15.34 -3.46 9.81
C ALA A 53 -16.81 -3.51 9.37
N ARG A 54 -17.15 -4.22 8.28
CA ARG A 54 -18.56 -4.40 7.88
C ARG A 54 -19.36 -5.18 8.91
N GLY A 55 -18.75 -6.18 9.55
CA GLY A 55 -19.37 -6.91 10.67
C GLY A 55 -19.61 -6.03 11.88
N HIS A 56 -18.68 -5.13 12.19
CA HIS A 56 -18.82 -4.13 13.26
C HIS A 56 -19.89 -3.09 12.93
N GLU A 57 -19.94 -2.59 11.70
CA GLU A 57 -21.00 -1.69 11.24
C GLU A 57 -22.39 -2.33 11.32
N ALA A 58 -22.54 -3.58 10.88
CA ALA A 58 -23.82 -4.29 10.95
C ALA A 58 -24.28 -4.49 12.41
N ARG A 59 -23.35 -4.83 13.32
CA ARG A 59 -23.63 -4.94 14.76
C ARG A 59 -23.99 -3.58 15.37
N ALA A 60 -23.24 -2.54 15.06
CA ALA A 60 -23.50 -1.19 15.53
C ALA A 60 -24.81 -0.61 14.99
N ALA A 61 -25.25 -1.00 13.78
CA ALA A 61 -26.54 -0.63 13.22
C ALA A 61 -27.72 -1.33 13.91
N ALA A 62 -27.49 -2.55 14.44
CA ALA A 62 -28.51 -3.30 15.17
C ALA A 62 -28.59 -2.91 16.66
N ALA A 63 -27.50 -2.36 17.22
CA ALA A 63 -27.44 -1.98 18.63
C ALA A 63 -28.34 -0.78 18.92
N GLN A 64 -29.20 -0.91 19.94
CA GLN A 64 -30.08 0.17 20.40
C GLN A 64 -29.52 0.92 21.61
N SER A 65 -28.51 0.35 22.27
CA SER A 65 -27.85 0.95 23.45
C SER A 65 -26.32 0.85 23.37
N ALA A 66 -25.65 1.71 24.14
CA ALA A 66 -24.20 1.70 24.29
C ALA A 66 -23.69 0.36 24.86
N GLN A 67 -24.42 -0.23 25.82
CA GLN A 67 -24.07 -1.53 26.40
C GLN A 67 -24.17 -2.68 25.38
N GLU A 68 -25.18 -2.68 24.50
CA GLU A 68 -25.32 -3.69 23.44
C GLU A 68 -24.18 -3.63 22.42
N LEU A 69 -23.79 -2.42 22.05
CA LEU A 69 -22.68 -2.17 21.16
C LEU A 69 -21.39 -2.73 21.78
N LEU A 70 -21.13 -2.48 23.06
CA LEU A 70 -19.97 -3.05 23.75
C LEU A 70 -19.98 -4.56 23.89
N ALA A 71 -21.12 -5.16 24.24
CA ALA A 71 -21.23 -6.61 24.42
C ALA A 71 -20.98 -7.36 23.10
N THR A 72 -21.27 -6.72 21.96
CA THR A 72 -20.99 -7.24 20.63
C THR A 72 -19.57 -6.93 20.12
N GLU A 73 -18.94 -5.86 20.63
CA GLU A 73 -17.52 -5.53 20.39
C GLU A 73 -16.55 -6.44 21.16
N ALA A 74 -16.85 -6.77 22.42
CA ALA A 74 -16.03 -7.67 23.25
C ALA A 74 -15.93 -9.11 22.68
N ARG A 75 -16.82 -9.47 21.75
CA ARG A 75 -16.82 -10.74 21.01
C ARG A 75 -16.08 -10.65 19.67
N GLY A 76 -15.63 -9.46 19.28
CA GLY A 76 -14.87 -9.21 18.05
C GLY A 76 -13.46 -9.77 18.11
N ASN A 77 -12.79 -9.81 16.96
CA ASN A 77 -11.43 -10.35 16.88
C ASN A 77 -10.43 -9.37 17.52
N ALA A 78 -9.61 -9.85 18.45
CA ALA A 78 -8.61 -9.02 19.12
C ALA A 78 -7.63 -8.44 18.09
N GLY A 79 -7.55 -7.10 18.02
CA GLY A 79 -6.60 -6.38 17.16
C GLY A 79 -7.15 -5.89 15.82
N ASP A 80 -8.48 -5.93 15.59
CA ASP A 80 -9.05 -5.22 14.45
C ASP A 80 -9.15 -3.70 14.70
N PRO A 81 -8.99 -2.85 13.67
CA PRO A 81 -9.02 -1.39 13.87
C PRO A 81 -10.35 -0.80 14.32
N ALA A 82 -11.48 -1.42 13.97
CA ALA A 82 -12.81 -0.94 14.37
C ALA A 82 -13.04 -1.17 15.86
N GLY A 83 -12.71 -2.36 16.37
CA GLY A 83 -12.77 -2.70 17.78
C GLY A 83 -11.78 -1.89 18.62
N LEU A 84 -10.55 -1.66 18.13
CA LEU A 84 -9.60 -0.79 18.80
C LEU A 84 -10.13 0.65 18.91
N MET A 85 -10.67 1.19 17.82
CA MET A 85 -11.32 2.51 17.82
C MET A 85 -12.45 2.57 18.85
N LEU A 86 -13.37 1.60 18.85
CA LEU A 86 -14.52 1.58 19.74
C LEU A 86 -14.12 1.40 21.21
N SER A 87 -13.10 0.57 21.48
CA SER A 87 -12.56 0.40 22.83
C SER A 87 -11.95 1.69 23.39
N ALA A 88 -11.30 2.50 22.54
CA ALA A 88 -10.78 3.81 22.92
C ALA A 88 -11.92 4.79 23.25
N GLY A 89 -12.99 4.79 22.45
CA GLY A 89 -14.18 5.61 22.74
C GLY A 89 -14.86 5.22 24.05
N TRP A 90 -14.92 3.92 24.36
CA TRP A 90 -15.47 3.43 25.61
C TRP A 90 -14.63 3.82 26.83
N ALA A 91 -13.32 3.59 26.79
CA ALA A 91 -12.40 3.98 27.85
C ALA A 91 -12.55 5.47 28.19
N GLU A 92 -12.72 6.31 27.18
CA GLU A 92 -12.92 7.75 27.36
C GLU A 92 -14.31 8.12 27.91
N SER A 93 -15.35 7.35 27.57
CA SER A 93 -16.72 7.55 28.09
C SER A 93 -16.87 7.21 29.58
N THR A 94 -16.03 6.28 30.07
CA THR A 94 -16.01 5.83 31.47
C THR A 94 -14.96 6.56 32.32
N ALA A 95 -14.05 7.32 31.68
CA ALA A 95 -13.12 8.19 32.35
C ALA A 95 -13.85 9.26 33.18
N ALA A 96 -13.25 9.64 34.32
CA ALA A 96 -13.79 10.65 35.21
C ALA A 96 -14.10 11.94 34.41
N PRO A 97 -15.27 12.58 34.64
CA PRO A 97 -15.58 13.85 33.99
C PRO A 97 -14.48 14.87 34.25
N SER A 98 -14.19 15.71 33.26
CA SER A 98 -13.35 16.90 33.46
C SER A 98 -13.87 17.70 34.67
N PRO A 99 -13.00 18.34 35.48
CA PRO A 99 -13.44 19.13 36.63
C PRO A 99 -14.41 20.25 36.18
N GLY A 100 -15.70 20.09 36.50
CA GLY A 100 -16.79 20.97 36.05
C GLY A 100 -18.02 20.19 35.56
N ALA A 101 -19.15 20.89 35.37
CA ALA A 101 -20.35 20.31 34.76
C ALA A 101 -20.15 20.17 33.25
N GLU A 102 -19.47 19.11 32.82
CA GLU A 102 -19.26 18.80 31.41
C GLU A 102 -20.61 18.64 30.68
N THR A 103 -20.78 19.39 29.60
CA THR A 103 -21.95 19.27 28.73
C THR A 103 -21.91 17.96 27.93
N ALA A 104 -23.08 17.47 27.49
CA ALA A 104 -23.15 16.29 26.62
C ALA A 104 -22.37 16.47 25.31
N GLY A 105 -22.25 17.72 24.82
CA GLY A 105 -21.46 18.07 23.64
C GLY A 105 -19.95 17.91 23.86
N GLU A 106 -19.43 18.45 24.97
CA GLU A 106 -18.02 18.33 25.35
C GLU A 106 -17.62 16.86 25.57
N ARG A 107 -18.47 16.08 26.27
CA ARG A 107 -18.27 14.64 26.45
C ARG A 107 -18.19 13.92 25.11
N ARG A 108 -19.12 14.22 24.19
CA ARG A 108 -19.13 13.61 22.85
C ARG A 108 -17.86 13.95 22.08
N GLU A 109 -17.43 15.20 22.11
CA GLU A 109 -16.20 15.62 21.43
C GLU A 109 -14.98 14.89 21.99
N ARG A 110 -14.88 14.75 23.32
CA ARG A 110 -13.80 14.01 23.97
C ARG A 110 -13.73 12.56 23.50
N ILE A 111 -14.87 11.88 23.48
CA ILE A 111 -15.00 10.49 23.01
C ILE A 111 -14.65 10.37 21.51
N GLU A 112 -15.16 11.27 20.66
CA GLU A 112 -14.81 11.31 19.24
C GLU A 112 -13.31 11.53 19.03
N ARG A 113 -12.67 12.43 19.80
CA ARG A 113 -11.22 12.67 19.71
C ARG A 113 -10.43 11.39 20.04
N ALA A 114 -10.77 10.68 21.12
CA ALA A 114 -10.11 9.42 21.47
C ALA A 114 -10.25 8.36 20.35
N MET A 115 -11.46 8.22 19.80
CA MET A 115 -11.71 7.31 18.67
C MET A 115 -10.93 7.70 17.41
N ARG A 116 -10.87 9.00 17.06
CA ARG A 116 -10.08 9.51 15.92
C ARG A 116 -8.59 9.21 16.09
N LEU A 117 -8.04 9.40 17.28
CA LEU A 117 -6.63 9.11 17.56
C LEU A 117 -6.31 7.62 17.36
N ALA A 118 -7.16 6.74 17.89
CA ALA A 118 -7.02 5.29 17.72
C ALA A 118 -7.13 4.87 16.24
N LEU A 119 -8.15 5.38 15.52
CA LEU A 119 -8.31 5.11 14.09
C LEU A 119 -7.10 5.59 13.27
N ASN A 120 -6.62 6.80 13.52
CA ASN A 120 -5.47 7.35 12.80
C ASN A 120 -4.19 6.54 13.04
N ALA A 121 -4.00 5.99 14.24
CA ALA A 121 -2.88 5.10 14.52
C ALA A 121 -2.94 3.82 13.67
N GLU A 122 -4.12 3.24 13.51
CA GLU A 122 -4.32 2.03 12.70
C GLU A 122 -4.25 2.30 11.19
N LEU A 123 -4.75 3.45 10.73
CA LEU A 123 -4.58 3.87 9.33
C LEU A 123 -3.10 4.01 8.98
N ARG A 124 -2.29 4.65 9.83
CA ARG A 124 -0.83 4.72 9.61
C ARG A 124 -0.19 3.33 9.51
N ARG A 125 -0.62 2.36 10.32
CA ARG A 125 -0.14 0.97 10.23
C ARG A 125 -0.55 0.30 8.91
N LEU A 126 -1.73 0.63 8.38
CA LEU A 126 -2.20 0.16 7.08
C LEU A 126 -1.49 0.85 5.90
N GLU A 127 -0.94 2.04 6.09
CA GLU A 127 -0.20 2.80 5.06
C GLU A 127 1.26 2.35 4.88
N VAL A 128 1.85 1.69 5.89
CA VAL A 128 3.25 1.22 5.84
C VAL A 128 3.54 0.48 4.54
N ARG A 129 4.64 0.81 3.83
CA ARG A 129 5.04 0.27 2.51
C ARG A 129 4.21 0.74 1.31
N LEU A 130 3.09 1.45 1.46
CA LEU A 130 2.42 2.09 0.30
C LEU A 130 3.28 3.14 -0.39
N PRO A 131 4.03 4.00 0.32
CA PRO A 131 4.91 4.96 -0.33
C PRO A 131 5.95 4.30 -1.24
N PHE A 132 6.41 3.10 -0.91
CA PHE A 132 7.33 2.34 -1.77
C PHE A 132 6.71 2.03 -3.13
N LEU A 133 5.43 1.60 -3.18
CA LEU A 133 4.75 1.34 -4.45
C LEU A 133 4.60 2.62 -5.28
N ALA A 134 4.32 3.75 -4.64
CA ALA A 134 4.24 5.05 -5.31
C ALA A 134 5.60 5.46 -5.91
N THR A 135 6.67 5.37 -5.11
CA THR A 135 8.03 5.68 -5.55
C THR A 135 8.50 4.74 -6.65
N LEU A 136 8.24 3.44 -6.53
CA LEU A 136 8.60 2.48 -7.56
C LEU A 136 7.84 2.77 -8.86
N GLY A 137 6.55 3.06 -8.75
CA GLY A 137 5.71 3.41 -9.89
C GLY A 137 6.19 4.63 -10.66
N SER A 138 6.74 5.64 -9.99
CA SER A 138 7.28 6.83 -10.64
C SER A 138 8.75 6.68 -11.08
N ALA A 139 9.59 5.96 -10.33
CA ALA A 139 11.03 5.89 -10.58
C ALA A 139 11.44 4.75 -11.53
N ALA A 140 10.75 3.60 -11.51
CA ALA A 140 11.14 2.43 -12.32
C ALA A 140 11.22 2.70 -13.83
N PRO A 141 10.33 3.50 -14.45
CA PRO A 141 10.47 3.83 -15.88
C PRO A 141 11.75 4.61 -16.17
N PHE A 142 12.15 5.54 -15.29
CA PHE A 142 13.38 6.31 -15.45
C PHE A 142 14.64 5.47 -15.21
N ILE A 143 14.58 4.52 -14.26
CA ILE A 143 15.66 3.56 -14.04
C ILE A 143 15.84 2.67 -15.28
N GLY A 144 14.75 2.20 -15.90
CA GLY A 144 14.79 1.46 -17.15
C GLY A 144 15.33 2.29 -18.32
N LEU A 145 14.86 3.54 -18.47
CA LEU A 145 15.35 4.49 -19.46
C LEU A 145 16.85 4.75 -19.33
N PHE A 146 17.34 4.92 -18.08
CA PHE A 146 18.77 5.05 -17.81
C PHE A 146 19.55 3.84 -18.33
N GLY A 147 19.07 2.61 -18.06
CA GLY A 147 19.67 1.40 -18.60
C GLY A 147 19.72 1.39 -20.13
N THR A 148 18.67 1.88 -20.79
CA THR A 148 18.63 2.00 -22.25
C THR A 148 19.63 3.03 -22.78
N VAL A 149 19.68 4.22 -22.20
CA VAL A 149 20.62 5.28 -22.59
C VAL A 149 22.06 4.79 -22.44
N TRP A 150 22.38 4.14 -21.31
CA TRP A 150 23.70 3.59 -21.07
C TRP A 150 24.08 2.48 -22.07
N GLY A 151 23.18 1.51 -22.30
CA GLY A 151 23.45 0.41 -23.22
C GLY A 151 23.63 0.86 -24.67
N ILE A 152 22.84 1.84 -25.12
CA ILE A 152 23.00 2.46 -26.45
C ILE A 152 24.35 3.20 -26.53
N MET A 153 24.71 3.99 -25.52
CA MET A 153 26.00 4.70 -25.46
C MET A 153 27.18 3.73 -25.60
N ARG A 154 27.19 2.64 -24.81
CA ARG A 154 28.23 1.61 -24.86
C ARG A 154 28.28 0.87 -26.21
N SER A 155 27.12 0.67 -26.84
CA SER A 155 27.05 0.08 -28.18
C SER A 155 27.71 0.98 -29.23
N PHE A 156 27.50 2.30 -29.17
CA PHE A 156 28.17 3.25 -30.06
C PHE A 156 29.68 3.38 -29.80
N GLU A 157 30.11 3.34 -28.54
CA GLU A 157 31.55 3.27 -28.20
C GLU A 157 32.20 2.03 -28.81
N GLY A 158 31.50 0.88 -28.81
CA GLY A 158 31.95 -0.36 -29.45
C GLY A 158 32.16 -0.22 -30.96
N ILE A 159 31.23 0.46 -31.67
CA ILE A 159 31.39 0.76 -33.11
C ILE A 159 32.65 1.59 -33.35
N ALA A 160 32.83 2.66 -32.57
CA ALA A 160 33.96 3.57 -32.71
C ALA A 160 35.30 2.86 -32.47
N ALA A 161 35.37 2.00 -31.44
CA ALA A 161 36.57 1.23 -31.16
C ALA A 161 36.85 0.17 -32.23
N ALA A 162 35.83 -0.57 -32.67
CA ALA A 162 35.97 -1.67 -33.63
C ALA A 162 36.16 -1.21 -35.09
N HIS A 163 35.95 0.09 -35.38
CA HIS A 163 35.94 0.63 -36.75
C HIS A 163 35.01 -0.14 -37.69
N ASN A 164 33.96 -0.75 -37.12
CA ASN A 164 33.03 -1.63 -37.82
C ASN A 164 31.61 -1.16 -37.57
N THR A 165 30.95 -0.69 -38.62
CA THR A 165 29.58 -0.16 -38.59
C THR A 165 28.52 -1.23 -38.82
N SER A 166 28.92 -2.51 -38.86
CA SER A 166 27.98 -3.62 -39.00
C SER A 166 26.98 -3.66 -37.86
N LEU A 167 25.70 -3.57 -38.20
CA LEU A 167 24.59 -3.65 -37.24
C LEU A 167 24.61 -4.95 -36.42
N ALA A 168 25.18 -6.03 -36.97
CA ALA A 168 25.29 -7.31 -36.27
C ALA A 168 26.16 -7.22 -34.99
N VAL A 169 27.12 -6.29 -34.95
CA VAL A 169 28.03 -6.12 -33.80
C VAL A 169 27.34 -5.41 -32.63
N VAL A 170 26.38 -4.52 -32.91
CA VAL A 170 25.68 -3.73 -31.89
C VAL A 170 24.29 -4.19 -31.55
N ALA A 171 23.66 -5.00 -32.41
CA ALA A 171 22.31 -5.50 -32.20
C ALA A 171 22.11 -6.13 -30.80
N PRO A 172 23.06 -6.91 -30.23
CA PRO A 172 22.90 -7.45 -28.88
C PRO A 172 22.84 -6.37 -27.80
N GLY A 173 23.75 -5.39 -27.80
CA GLY A 173 23.78 -4.32 -26.80
C GLY A 173 22.56 -3.40 -26.85
N ILE A 174 22.03 -3.15 -28.05
CA ILE A 174 20.77 -2.41 -28.23
C ILE A 174 19.58 -3.23 -27.70
N ALA A 175 19.53 -4.54 -27.96
CA ALA A 175 18.45 -5.39 -27.45
C ALA A 175 18.42 -5.43 -25.92
N GLU A 176 19.58 -5.55 -25.27
CA GLU A 176 19.72 -5.48 -23.81
C GLU A 176 19.28 -4.13 -23.24
N ALA A 177 19.70 -3.05 -23.91
CA ALA A 177 19.31 -1.69 -23.57
C ALA A 177 17.78 -1.52 -23.59
N LEU A 178 17.10 -1.98 -24.65
CA LEU A 178 15.65 -1.91 -24.77
C LEU A 178 14.93 -2.80 -23.74
N PHE A 179 15.52 -3.95 -23.41
CA PHE A 179 15.00 -4.84 -22.37
C PHE A 179 14.97 -4.18 -20.98
N ALA A 180 15.96 -3.32 -20.66
CA ALA A 180 15.96 -2.57 -19.41
C ALA A 180 14.74 -1.65 -19.25
N THR A 181 14.33 -0.94 -20.31
CA THR A 181 13.11 -0.13 -20.30
C THR A 181 11.86 -0.99 -20.16
N ALA A 182 11.79 -2.12 -20.89
CA ALA A 182 10.66 -3.04 -20.77
C ALA A 182 10.49 -3.55 -19.32
N MET A 183 11.59 -3.91 -18.66
CA MET A 183 11.59 -4.31 -17.25
C MET A 183 11.19 -3.16 -16.31
N GLY A 184 11.63 -1.93 -16.60
CA GLY A 184 11.21 -0.73 -15.86
C GLY A 184 9.70 -0.54 -15.88
N LEU A 185 9.09 -0.66 -17.06
CA LEU A 185 7.63 -0.59 -17.22
C LEU A 185 6.91 -1.78 -16.56
N ALA A 186 7.44 -2.99 -16.70
CA ALA A 186 6.88 -4.19 -16.08
C ALA A 186 6.87 -4.12 -14.55
N ALA A 187 7.83 -3.44 -13.92
CA ALA A 187 7.83 -3.17 -12.49
C ALA A 187 6.90 -2.00 -12.10
N ALA A 188 6.88 -0.93 -12.91
CA ALA A 188 6.13 0.29 -12.62
C ALA A 188 4.60 0.10 -12.70
N ILE A 189 4.11 -0.53 -13.77
CA ILE A 189 2.67 -0.61 -14.05
C ILE A 189 1.89 -1.31 -12.92
N PRO A 190 2.29 -2.51 -12.45
CA PRO A 190 1.59 -3.16 -11.34
C PRO A 190 1.68 -2.35 -10.05
N ALA A 191 2.82 -1.70 -9.79
CA ALA A 191 3.01 -0.89 -8.59
C ALA A 191 2.04 0.31 -8.54
N VAL A 192 1.91 1.06 -9.65
CA VAL A 192 0.99 2.21 -9.76
C VAL A 192 -0.47 1.76 -9.63
N VAL A 193 -0.87 0.70 -10.35
CA VAL A 193 -2.24 0.19 -10.31
C VAL A 193 -2.61 -0.26 -8.88
N ALA A 194 -1.73 -1.00 -8.23
CA ALA A 194 -1.97 -1.47 -6.86
C ALA A 194 -1.97 -0.31 -5.86
N TYR A 195 -1.03 0.63 -5.95
CA TYR A 195 -0.99 1.81 -5.09
C TYR A 195 -2.31 2.60 -5.15
N ASN A 196 -2.80 2.88 -6.36
CA ASN A 196 -4.06 3.60 -6.56
C ASN A 196 -5.25 2.84 -5.98
N LYS A 197 -5.35 1.54 -6.27
CA LYS A 197 -6.41 0.68 -5.74
C LYS A 197 -6.41 0.67 -4.21
N ILE A 198 -5.26 0.42 -3.59
CA ILE A 198 -5.15 0.29 -2.13
C ILE A 198 -5.43 1.63 -1.45
N THR A 199 -4.96 2.74 -2.02
CA THR A 199 -5.24 4.09 -1.49
C THR A 199 -6.73 4.40 -1.50
N VAL A 200 -7.43 4.08 -2.59
CA VAL A 200 -8.88 4.25 -2.67
C VAL A 200 -9.61 3.36 -1.67
N ASP A 201 -9.21 2.09 -1.56
CA ASP A 201 -9.83 1.14 -0.63
C ASP A 201 -9.57 1.53 0.84
N LEU A 202 -8.39 2.09 1.15
CA LEU A 202 -8.06 2.63 2.46
C LEU A 202 -8.89 3.87 2.79
N GLY A 203 -9.09 4.78 1.82
CA GLY A 203 -9.97 5.94 1.98
C GLY A 203 -11.43 5.54 2.24
N ARG A 204 -11.95 4.55 1.50
CA ARG A 204 -13.28 3.97 1.75
C ARG A 204 -13.38 3.36 3.15
N PHE A 205 -12.33 2.67 3.59
CA PHE A 205 -12.25 2.11 4.93
C PHE A 205 -12.28 3.22 6.01
N ALA A 206 -11.47 4.27 5.86
CA ALA A 206 -11.45 5.40 6.79
C ALA A 206 -12.82 6.10 6.87
N GLY A 207 -13.48 6.36 5.74
CA GLY A 207 -14.81 6.98 5.70
C GLY A 207 -15.89 6.16 6.41
N ARG A 208 -15.86 4.83 6.24
CA ARG A 208 -16.72 3.89 6.99
C ARG A 208 -16.52 4.01 8.50
N MET A 209 -15.27 4.00 8.96
CA MET A 209 -14.94 4.13 10.38
C MET A 209 -15.34 5.48 10.97
N GLN A 210 -15.24 6.58 10.20
CA GLN A 210 -15.76 7.88 10.63
C GLN A 210 -17.29 7.86 10.81
N GLY A 211 -18.03 7.20 9.91
CA GLY A 211 -19.48 7.01 10.06
C GLY A 211 -19.85 6.19 11.30
N LEU A 212 -19.10 5.10 11.57
CA LEU A 212 -19.27 4.28 12.76
C LEU A 212 -18.99 5.08 14.05
N MET A 213 -17.89 5.82 14.08
CA MET A 213 -17.51 6.69 15.19
C MET A 213 -18.60 7.71 15.54
N GLY A 214 -19.19 8.39 14.54
CA GLY A 214 -20.26 9.35 14.78
C GLY A 214 -21.50 8.73 15.43
N ARG A 215 -21.88 7.51 15.00
CA ARG A 215 -22.99 6.76 15.61
C ARG A 215 -22.68 6.34 17.05
N SER A 216 -21.50 5.74 17.26
CA SER A 216 -21.08 5.25 18.57
C SER A 216 -20.90 6.38 19.57
N ALA A 217 -20.30 7.51 19.17
CA ALA A 217 -20.16 8.68 20.02
C ALA A 217 -21.50 9.23 20.50
N GLY A 218 -22.50 9.29 19.61
CA GLY A 218 -23.85 9.75 19.96
C GLY A 218 -24.58 8.83 20.95
N LEU A 219 -24.28 7.53 20.96
CA LEU A 219 -24.81 6.60 21.96
C LEU A 219 -24.06 6.72 23.29
N LEU A 220 -22.73 6.86 23.24
CA LEU A 220 -21.86 6.95 24.43
C LEU A 220 -21.95 8.28 25.17
N SER A 221 -22.38 9.36 24.50
CA SER A 221 -22.54 10.68 25.12
C SER A 221 -23.84 10.82 25.91
N ARG A 222 -24.76 9.86 25.83
CA ARG A 222 -26.01 9.90 26.61
C ARG A 222 -25.70 9.61 28.08
N PRO A 223 -26.26 10.37 29.03
CA PRO A 223 -26.09 10.07 30.45
C PRO A 223 -26.66 8.67 30.75
N PRO A 224 -26.05 7.89 31.66
CA PRO A 224 -26.64 6.65 32.11
C PRO A 224 -28.02 6.98 32.70
N VAL A 225 -29.05 6.28 32.21
CA VAL A 225 -30.39 6.36 32.80
C VAL A 225 -30.27 5.86 34.23
N GLU A 226 -30.48 6.74 35.21
CA GLU A 226 -30.59 6.35 36.61
C GLU A 226 -31.77 5.36 36.73
N ALA A 227 -31.48 4.17 37.23
CA ALA A 227 -32.47 3.12 37.50
C ALA A 227 -33.03 3.26 38.92
#